data_AF-A0A7S1EE27-F1
#
_entry.id   AF-A0A7S1EE27-F1
#
_cell.length_a   1.000
_cell.length_b   1.000
_cell.length_c   1.000
_cell.angle_alpha   90.00
_cell.angle_beta   90.00
_cell.angle_gamma   90.00
#
_symmetry.space_group_name_H-M   'P 1'
#
loop_
_entity.id
_entity.type
_entity.pdbx_description
1 polymer ?
#
loop_
_entity_poly.entity_id
_entity_poly.type
_entity_poly.pdbx_seq_one_letter_code
_entity_poly.pdbx_strand_id
1 'polypeptide(L)'
;KFLVEHGVVVEKTGLYSFFIMFTIGITKGRWNTLLTALQQFKDDYDKNAPLWRILPEFCAQFPKYERMGLRDLCQSIHQAYAEGDIARLTTDMYLSNLQPAMTP
;
A
#
# COMPACT_ATOMS: atom_id res chain seq x y z
N LYS A 1 4.23 1.72 1.50
CA LYS A 1 5.70 1.76 1.35
C LYS A 1 6.11 3.04 0.65
N PHE A 2 5.72 3.25 -0.62
CA PHE A 2 6.01 4.48 -1.37
C PHE A 2 5.82 5.78 -0.58
N LEU A 3 4.61 6.05 -0.07
CA LEU A 3 4.33 7.29 0.65
C LEU A 3 5.26 7.51 1.86
N VAL A 4 5.58 6.44 2.60
CA VAL A 4 6.43 6.50 3.80
C VAL A 4 7.88 6.84 3.42
N GLU A 5 8.42 6.21 2.38
CA GLU A 5 9.76 6.54 1.85
C GLU A 5 9.83 7.97 1.30
N HIS A 6 8.67 8.57 0.95
CA HIS A 6 8.55 9.96 0.51
C HIS A 6 8.09 10.91 1.64
N GLY A 7 8.23 10.51 2.91
CA GLY A 7 7.98 11.36 4.08
C GLY A 7 6.51 11.57 4.45
N VAL A 8 5.60 10.78 3.87
CA VAL A 8 4.16 10.81 4.14
C VAL A 8 3.78 9.61 5.02
N VAL A 9 3.34 9.89 6.24
CA VAL A 9 2.87 8.86 7.17
C VAL A 9 1.44 8.46 6.82
N VAL A 10 1.19 7.15 6.83
CA VAL A 10 -0.13 6.55 6.58
C VAL A 10 -0.59 5.87 7.86
N GLU A 11 -1.79 6.20 8.33
CA GLU A 11 -2.33 5.73 9.61
C GLU A 11 -2.81 4.28 9.54
N LYS A 12 -3.54 3.95 8.47
CA LYS A 12 -4.06 2.60 8.24
C LYS A 12 -4.01 2.25 6.76
N THR A 13 -3.69 1.01 6.44
CA THR A 13 -3.76 0.47 5.07
C THR A 13 -4.66 -0.77 5.06
N GLY A 14 -5.50 -0.85 4.04
CA GLY A 14 -6.27 -2.04 3.66
C GLY A 14 -5.80 -2.54 2.29
N LEU A 15 -6.54 -3.48 1.69
CA LEU A 15 -6.18 -4.08 0.40
C LEU A 15 -6.14 -3.05 -0.75
N TYR A 16 -7.13 -2.15 -0.82
CA TYR A 16 -7.26 -1.12 -1.87
C TYR A 16 -7.58 0.27 -1.31
N SER A 17 -7.35 0.47 -0.01
CA SER A 17 -7.62 1.74 0.66
C SER A 17 -6.51 2.06 1.63
N PHE A 18 -6.31 3.34 1.88
CA PHE A 18 -5.46 3.81 2.96
C PHE A 18 -6.08 5.04 3.60
N PHE A 19 -5.74 5.26 4.85
CA PHE A 19 -6.28 6.33 5.67
C PHE A 19 -5.16 7.32 6.03
N ILE A 20 -5.43 8.59 5.76
CA ILE A 20 -4.60 9.72 6.20
C ILE A 20 -5.43 10.54 7.18
N MET A 21 -4.92 10.76 8.38
CA MET A 21 -5.59 11.58 9.38
C MET A 21 -5.17 13.04 9.22
N PHE A 22 -6.14 13.91 8.96
CA PHE A 22 -5.94 15.35 8.95
C PHE A 22 -6.22 15.93 10.33
N THR A 23 -5.17 16.10 11.12
CA THR A 23 -5.24 16.75 12.43
C THR A 23 -5.00 18.25 12.32
N ILE A 24 -5.31 18.99 13.39
CA ILE A 24 -5.08 20.45 13.48
C ILE A 24 -3.60 20.82 13.23
N GLY A 25 -2.66 19.89 13.45
CA GLY A 25 -1.23 20.09 13.20
C GLY A 25 -0.78 19.94 11.74
N ILE A 26 -1.64 19.50 10.82
CA ILE A 26 -1.29 19.38 9.40
C ILE A 26 -1.29 20.76 8.74
N THR A 27 -0.14 21.16 8.20
CA THR A 27 0.01 22.42 7.46
C THR A 27 -0.29 22.24 5.97
N LYS A 28 -0.58 23.34 5.26
CA LYS A 28 -0.75 23.35 3.79
C LYS A 28 0.44 22.74 3.04
N GLY A 29 1.66 22.88 3.57
CA GLY A 29 2.87 22.30 2.98
C GLY A 29 2.88 20.76 3.00
N ARG A 30 2.39 20.15 4.08
CA ARG A 30 2.29 18.68 4.18
C ARG A 30 1.22 18.12 3.24
N TRP A 31 0.11 18.84 3.04
CA TRP A 31 -0.91 18.47 2.05
C TRP A 31 -0.35 18.45 0.62
N ASN A 32 0.36 19.52 0.22
CA ASN A 32 0.96 19.59 -1.12
C ASN A 32 1.97 18.46 -1.34
N THR A 33 2.75 18.11 -0.32
CA THR A 33 3.70 16.99 -0.38
C THR A 33 2.99 15.66 -0.65
N LEU A 34 1.86 15.39 0.02
CA LEU A 34 1.04 14.21 -0.25
C LEU A 34 0.53 14.19 -1.69
N LEU A 35 -0.04 15.31 -2.17
CA LEU A 35 -0.58 15.39 -3.52
C LEU A 35 0.50 15.17 -4.58
N THR A 36 1.66 15.80 -4.42
CA THR A 36 2.82 15.60 -5.31
C THR A 36 3.31 14.15 -5.28
N ALA A 37 3.38 13.53 -4.10
CA ALA A 37 3.76 12.12 -3.99
C ALA A 37 2.78 11.19 -4.71
N LEU A 38 1.47 11.43 -4.62
CA LEU A 38 0.46 10.63 -5.33
C LEU A 38 0.55 10.80 -6.85
N GLN A 39 0.81 12.03 -7.33
CA GLN A 39 1.04 12.28 -8.76
C GLN A 39 2.30 11.59 -9.25
N GLN A 40 3.40 11.69 -8.49
CA GLN A 40 4.65 11.00 -8.81
C GLN A 40 4.48 9.48 -8.86
N PHE A 41 3.77 8.90 -7.89
CA PHE A 41 3.45 7.48 -7.88
C PHE A 41 2.73 7.06 -9.16
N LYS A 42 1.72 7.84 -9.57
CA LYS A 42 0.98 7.57 -10.81
C LYS A 42 1.90 7.63 -12.03
N ASP A 43 2.72 8.67 -12.15
CA ASP A 43 3.63 8.82 -13.28
C ASP A 43 4.65 7.67 -13.36
N ASP A 44 5.20 7.25 -12.23
CA ASP A 44 6.13 6.13 -12.15
C ASP A 44 5.46 4.80 -12.45
N TYR A 45 4.22 4.61 -12.00
CA TYR A 45 3.40 3.44 -12.34
C TYR A 45 3.09 3.40 -13.85
N ASP A 46 2.72 4.54 -14.42
CA ASP A 46 2.41 4.69 -15.85
C ASP A 46 3.66 4.46 -16.72
N LYS A 47 4.86 4.78 -16.22
CA LYS A 47 6.13 4.50 -16.91
C LYS A 47 6.70 3.11 -16.61
N ASN A 48 6.07 2.36 -15.70
CA ASN A 48 6.63 1.14 -15.10
C ASN A 48 8.08 1.33 -14.63
N ALA A 49 8.34 2.44 -13.96
CA ALA A 49 9.70 2.79 -13.55
C ALA A 49 10.27 1.73 -12.57
N PRO A 50 11.59 1.49 -12.62
CA PRO A 50 12.20 0.39 -11.88
C PRO A 50 12.16 0.63 -10.37
N LEU A 51 11.89 -0.43 -9.60
CA LEU A 51 11.70 -0.32 -8.15
C LEU A 51 12.93 0.16 -7.40
N TRP A 52 14.15 -0.19 -7.81
CA TRP A 52 15.37 0.30 -7.15
C TRP A 52 15.50 1.82 -7.17
N ARG A 53 14.86 2.48 -8.16
CA ARG A 53 14.83 3.94 -8.26
C ARG A 53 13.75 4.56 -7.38
N ILE A 54 12.61 3.88 -7.26
CA ILE A 54 11.40 4.44 -6.63
C ILE A 54 11.32 4.08 -5.14
N LEU A 55 11.68 2.85 -4.79
CA LEU A 55 11.66 2.28 -3.44
C LEU A 55 13.05 1.70 -3.10
N PRO A 56 14.10 2.55 -2.98
CA PRO A 56 15.47 2.08 -2.76
C PRO A 56 15.62 1.34 -1.44
N GLU A 57 14.94 1.78 -0.36
CA GLU A 57 15.02 1.11 0.94
C GLU A 57 14.35 -0.25 0.92
N PHE A 58 13.20 -0.36 0.23
CA PHE A 58 12.53 -1.63 0.02
C PHE A 58 13.41 -2.61 -0.78
N CYS A 59 14.04 -2.14 -1.85
CA CYS A 59 14.91 -2.99 -2.67
C CYS A 59 16.16 -3.44 -1.90
N ALA A 60 16.75 -2.57 -1.08
CA ALA A 60 17.87 -2.94 -0.22
C ALA A 60 17.50 -4.06 0.78
N GLN A 61 16.28 -4.06 1.30
CA GLN A 61 15.78 -5.12 2.20
C GLN A 61 15.36 -6.38 1.43
N PHE A 62 14.88 -6.25 0.19
CA PHE A 62 14.38 -7.35 -0.62
C PHE A 62 14.95 -7.30 -2.05
N PRO A 63 16.23 -7.66 -2.26
CA PRO A 63 16.93 -7.47 -3.54
C PRO A 63 16.29 -8.16 -4.74
N LYS A 64 15.49 -9.22 -4.52
CA LYS A 64 14.75 -9.93 -5.58
C LYS A 64 13.81 -9.03 -6.39
N TYR A 65 13.39 -7.89 -5.82
CA TYR A 65 12.48 -6.95 -6.48
C TYR A 65 13.19 -5.87 -7.31
N GLU A 66 14.52 -5.75 -7.25
CA GLU A 66 15.27 -4.68 -7.95
C GLU A 66 14.99 -4.65 -9.45
N ARG A 67 14.85 -5.82 -10.09
CA ARG A 67 14.62 -5.92 -11.53
C ARG A 67 13.18 -5.71 -11.97
N MET A 68 12.25 -5.51 -11.03
CA MET A 68 10.85 -5.30 -11.33
C MET A 68 10.54 -3.82 -11.50
N GLY A 69 9.57 -3.50 -12.36
CA GLY A 69 8.95 -2.19 -12.39
C GLY A 69 7.82 -2.05 -11.36
N LEU A 70 7.45 -0.81 -11.05
CA LEU A 70 6.38 -0.51 -10.09
C LEU A 70 5.03 -1.11 -10.49
N ARG A 71 4.68 -1.03 -11.78
CA ARG A 71 3.44 -1.60 -12.30
C ARG A 71 3.43 -3.12 -12.16
N ASP A 72 4.56 -3.77 -12.46
CA ASP A 72 4.70 -5.22 -12.39
C ASP A 72 4.49 -5.72 -10.97
N LEU A 73 5.07 -5.01 -9.98
CA LEU A 73 4.85 -5.33 -8.56
C LEU A 73 3.38 -5.18 -8.17
N CYS A 74 2.75 -4.06 -8.53
CA CYS A 74 1.33 -3.83 -8.25
C CYS A 74 0.45 -4.92 -8.88
N GLN A 75 0.74 -5.30 -10.13
CA GLN A 75 0.00 -6.34 -10.84
C GLN A 75 0.18 -7.71 -10.18
N SER A 76 1.41 -8.05 -9.79
CA SER A 76 1.71 -9.31 -9.08
C SER A 76 0.96 -9.41 -7.74
N ILE A 77 0.94 -8.32 -6.96
CA ILE A 77 0.20 -8.27 -5.70
C ILE A 77 -1.31 -8.38 -5.94
N HIS A 78 -1.83 -7.65 -6.93
CA HIS A 78 -3.24 -7.71 -7.29
C HIS A 78 -3.68 -9.12 -7.70
N GLN A 79 -2.88 -9.81 -8.53
CA GLN A 79 -3.14 -11.18 -8.94
C GLN A 79 -3.15 -12.14 -7.75
N ALA A 80 -2.16 -12.06 -6.86
CA ALA A 80 -2.12 -12.88 -5.66
C ALA A 80 -3.38 -12.71 -4.78
N TYR A 81 -3.89 -11.48 -4.63
CA TYR A 81 -5.12 -11.24 -3.89
C TYR A 81 -6.38 -11.72 -4.61
N ALA A 82 -6.43 -11.59 -5.93
CA ALA A 82 -7.55 -12.05 -6.74
C ALA A 82 -7.64 -13.58 -6.77
N GLU A 83 -6.51 -14.26 -6.96
CA GLU A 83 -6.43 -15.74 -6.93
C GLU A 83 -6.82 -16.31 -5.58
N GLY A 84 -6.42 -15.64 -4.49
CA GLY A 84 -6.77 -16.04 -3.13
C GLY A 84 -8.18 -15.64 -2.69
N ASP A 85 -8.94 -14.92 -3.51
CA ASP A 85 -10.26 -14.36 -3.17
C ASP A 85 -10.28 -13.67 -1.78
N ILE A 86 -9.18 -12.97 -1.48
CA ILE A 86 -8.86 -12.51 -0.13
C ILE A 86 -9.92 -11.51 0.38
N ALA A 87 -10.50 -10.71 -0.52
CA ALA A 87 -11.54 -9.76 -0.19
C ALA A 87 -12.82 -10.45 0.33
N ARG A 88 -13.24 -11.55 -0.32
CA ARG A 88 -14.40 -12.31 0.14
C ARG A 88 -14.08 -13.08 1.41
N LEU A 89 -12.94 -13.75 1.48
CA LEU A 89 -12.52 -14.47 2.69
C LEU A 89 -12.52 -13.57 3.93
N THR A 90 -11.99 -12.35 3.80
CA THR A 90 -11.98 -11.39 4.91
C THR A 90 -13.40 -11.01 5.34
N THR A 91 -14.33 -10.87 4.40
CA THR A 91 -15.74 -10.59 4.70
C THR A 91 -16.40 -11.77 5.39
N ASP A 92 -16.21 -12.98 4.85
CA ASP A 92 -16.78 -14.22 5.39
C ASP A 92 -16.30 -14.48 6.82
N MET A 93 -15.05 -14.16 7.15
CA MET A 93 -14.53 -14.26 8.52
C MET A 93 -15.36 -13.45 9.53
N TYR A 94 -15.74 -12.21 9.20
CA TYR A 94 -16.52 -11.35 10.10
C TYR A 94 -18.02 -11.69 10.13
N LEU A 95 -18.52 -12.35 9.08
CA LEU A 95 -19.92 -12.79 9.02
C LEU A 95 -20.13 -14.23 9.51
N SER A 96 -19.04 -14.99 9.68
CA SER A 96 -19.11 -16.37 10.13
C SER A 96 -19.59 -16.46 11.58
N ASN A 97 -20.51 -17.39 11.82
CA ASN A 97 -20.96 -17.69 13.18
C ASN A 97 -19.85 -18.48 13.90
N LEU A 98 -19.04 -17.77 14.67
CA LEU A 98 -18.05 -18.36 15.56
C LEU A 98 -18.71 -18.66 16.91
N GLN A 99 -18.80 -19.95 17.26
CA GLN A 99 -19.21 -20.34 18.61
C GLN A 99 -17.98 -20.36 19.54
N PRO A 100 -17.90 -19.46 20.53
CA PRO A 100 -16.80 -19.47 21.48
C PRO A 100 -16.88 -20.70 22.39
N ALA A 101 -15.78 -21.45 22.49
CA ALA A 101 -15.71 -22.64 23.35
C ALA A 101 -15.64 -22.30 24.85
N MET A 102 -15.24 -21.07 25.19
CA MET A 102 -15.15 -20.54 26.54
C MET A 102 -15.33 -19.03 26.53
N THR A 103 -15.67 -18.47 27.69
CA THR A 103 -15.68 -17.01 27.87
C THR A 103 -14.26 -16.44 27.77
N PRO A 104 -14.08 -15.20 27.29
CA PRO A 104 -12.78 -14.55 27.17
C PRO A 104 -11.98 -14.49 28.48
#